data_AF-A0A970C1H8-F1
#
_entry.id   AF-A0A970C1H8-F1
#
_cell.length_a   1.000
_cell.length_b   1.000
_cell.length_c   1.000
_cell.angle_alpha   90.00
_cell.angle_beta   90.00
_cell.angle_gamma   90.00
#
_symmetry.space_group_name_H-M   'P 1'
#
loop_
_entity.id
_entity.type
_entity.pdbx_description
1 polymer ?
#
loop_
_entity_poly.entity_id
_entity_poly.type
_entity_poly.pdbx_seq_one_letter_code
_entity_poly.pdbx_strand_id
1 'polypeptide(L)'
;MAVFSHGNVSIGWRALVEGSVAARGSVWLEGEGRVRGDVYAGDAIETGWRSSFGTLHAPLGAGPFDAAPLPRGPTTPSGGQALTAGMKSTLALEPGTYGAVAADWRGQLQLGAGTYYFDSLSLGDEAKITLDTSQGDVFVFVTGDMGMAWRAKVGRSGDGGALFAVGGAFASTSEGVLDSSLLTGGAVSLGWKSQVVGQVFAQGDVTLASESTVGGAPLAQVPEPSATGVLLVGLIGLALRRGRAV
;
A
#
# COMPACT_ATOMS: atom_id res chain seq x y z
N MET A 1 -8.39 4.68 9.04
CA MET A 1 -7.17 3.90 9.34
C MET A 1 -6.11 4.27 8.31
N ALA A 2 -4.88 4.58 8.73
CA ALA A 2 -3.80 4.89 7.80
C ALA A 2 -2.86 3.68 7.60
N VAL A 3 -2.57 2.95 8.67
CA VAL A 3 -1.75 1.74 8.63
C VAL A 3 -2.51 0.59 9.29
N PHE A 4 -2.61 -0.53 8.60
CA PHE A 4 -3.11 -1.79 9.13
C PHE A 4 -2.13 -2.92 8.82
N SER A 5 -1.76 -3.70 9.82
CA SER A 5 -0.87 -4.86 9.70
C SER A 5 -1.45 -6.08 10.42
N HIS A 6 -1.35 -7.25 9.78
CA HIS A 6 -1.55 -8.54 10.44
C HIS A 6 -0.33 -9.01 11.23
N GLY A 7 0.84 -8.43 10.98
CA GLY A 7 2.03 -8.61 11.81
C GLY A 7 2.15 -7.48 12.83
N ASN A 8 3.39 -7.06 13.04
CA ASN A 8 3.76 -5.94 13.89
C ASN A 8 3.88 -4.64 13.09
N VAL A 9 3.84 -3.52 13.79
CA VAL A 9 4.15 -2.20 13.22
C VAL A 9 5.30 -1.57 13.99
N SER A 10 6.38 -1.22 13.28
CA SER A 10 7.49 -0.44 13.82
C SER A 10 7.53 0.94 13.17
N ILE A 11 7.51 1.99 13.99
CA ILE A 11 7.50 3.40 13.60
C ILE A 11 8.79 4.03 14.10
N GLY A 12 9.71 4.28 13.18
CA GLY A 12 11.05 4.75 13.45
C GLY A 12 11.12 6.21 13.90
N TRP A 13 12.35 6.64 14.24
CA TRP A 13 12.59 7.99 14.75
C TRP A 13 11.99 9.11 13.87
N ARG A 14 11.16 9.99 14.43
CA ARG A 14 10.45 11.07 13.70
C ARG A 14 9.56 10.61 12.54
N ALA A 15 9.29 9.32 12.38
CA ALA A 15 8.31 8.88 11.41
C ALA A 15 6.91 9.38 11.80
N LEU A 16 6.07 9.64 10.79
CA LEU A 16 4.74 10.21 10.97
C LEU A 16 3.67 9.33 10.30
N VAL A 17 2.68 8.92 11.07
CA VAL A 17 1.44 8.35 10.54
C VAL A 17 0.32 9.38 10.75
N GLU A 18 -0.28 9.86 9.67
CA GLU A 18 -1.30 10.92 9.74
C GLU A 18 -2.68 10.43 10.21
N GLY A 19 -2.91 9.13 10.26
CA GLY A 19 -4.14 8.53 10.79
C GLY A 19 -3.88 7.57 11.94
N SER A 20 -4.83 6.66 12.17
CA SER A 20 -4.68 5.59 13.16
C SER A 20 -3.81 4.45 12.64
N VAL A 21 -3.19 3.72 13.58
CA VAL A 21 -2.38 2.52 13.36
C VAL A 21 -3.06 1.33 14.01
N ALA A 22 -3.15 0.22 13.30
CA ALA A 22 -3.61 -1.05 13.84
C ALA A 22 -2.66 -2.19 13.48
N ALA A 23 -2.27 -2.97 14.48
CA ALA A 23 -1.47 -4.18 14.33
C ALA A 23 -2.13 -5.34 15.08
N ARG A 24 -2.12 -6.54 14.48
CA ARG A 24 -2.48 -7.77 15.22
C ARG A 24 -1.37 -8.24 16.15
N GLY A 25 -0.12 -7.91 15.85
CA GLY A 25 1.01 -8.09 16.76
C GLY A 25 1.22 -6.87 17.65
N SER A 26 2.50 -6.55 17.90
CA SER A 26 2.92 -5.39 18.68
C SER A 26 3.04 -4.12 17.83
N VAL A 27 2.98 -2.96 18.49
CA VAL A 27 3.34 -1.67 17.89
C VAL A 27 4.52 -1.06 18.66
N TRP A 28 5.61 -0.78 17.96
CA TRP A 28 6.79 -0.09 18.49
C TRP A 28 6.88 1.31 17.89
N LEU A 29 6.89 2.33 18.74
CA LEU A 29 7.21 3.70 18.34
C LEU A 29 8.59 4.02 18.88
N GLU A 30 9.55 4.27 18.01
CA GLU A 30 10.85 4.81 18.40
C GLU A 30 10.72 6.29 18.86
N GLY A 31 11.84 6.88 19.26
CA GLY A 31 11.85 8.26 19.77
C GLY A 31 11.34 9.29 18.76
N GLU A 32 10.54 10.24 19.24
CA GLU A 32 9.88 11.28 18.44
C GLU A 32 8.95 10.76 17.31
N GLY A 33 8.66 9.46 17.24
CA GLY A 33 7.67 8.89 16.31
C GLY A 33 6.26 9.39 16.63
N ARG A 34 5.47 9.68 15.59
CA ARG A 34 4.15 10.31 15.74
C ARG A 34 3.06 9.55 15.01
N VAL A 35 1.96 9.30 15.71
CA VAL A 35 0.70 8.84 15.13
C VAL A 35 -0.34 9.92 15.44
N ARG A 36 -0.99 10.51 14.45
CA ARG A 36 -2.00 11.55 14.72
C ARG A 36 -3.31 10.96 15.25
N GLY A 37 -3.62 9.72 14.87
CA GLY A 37 -4.79 8.99 15.35
C GLY A 37 -4.49 8.06 16.53
N ASP A 38 -5.39 7.11 16.73
CA ASP A 38 -5.28 6.09 17.77
C ASP A 38 -4.34 4.95 17.35
N VAL A 39 -3.80 4.25 18.34
CA VAL A 39 -2.93 3.08 18.15
C VAL A 39 -3.61 1.85 18.76
N TYR A 40 -3.73 0.81 17.95
CA TYR A 40 -4.31 -0.47 18.33
C TYR A 40 -3.25 -1.56 18.15
N ALA A 41 -2.94 -2.32 19.20
CA ALA A 41 -2.07 -3.50 19.13
C ALA A 41 -2.76 -4.73 19.73
N GLY A 42 -2.62 -5.88 19.06
CA GLY A 42 -3.07 -7.16 19.60
C GLY A 42 -2.25 -7.61 20.80
N ASP A 43 -0.94 -7.34 20.77
CA ASP A 43 0.01 -7.71 21.83
C ASP A 43 0.42 -6.51 22.68
N ALA A 44 1.62 -5.96 22.46
CA ALA A 44 2.19 -4.87 23.25
C ALA A 44 2.25 -3.55 22.47
N ILE A 45 2.25 -2.44 23.21
CA ILE A 45 2.62 -1.12 22.69
C ILE A 45 3.84 -0.64 23.46
N GLU A 46 4.93 -0.42 22.74
CA GLU A 46 6.18 0.14 23.28
C GLU A 46 6.42 1.52 22.67
N THR A 47 6.79 2.47 23.53
CA THR A 47 6.93 3.87 23.14
C THR A 47 8.29 4.41 23.56
N GLY A 48 8.94 5.05 22.60
CA GLY A 48 10.22 5.72 22.77
C GLY A 48 10.06 7.13 23.34
N TRP A 49 11.20 7.74 23.60
CA TRP A 49 11.27 9.10 24.13
C TRP A 49 10.54 10.10 23.22
N ARG A 50 9.62 10.90 23.79
CA ARG A 50 8.84 11.94 23.07
C ARG A 50 8.00 11.44 21.89
N SER A 51 7.64 10.16 21.82
CA SER A 51 6.62 9.71 20.86
C SER A 51 5.26 10.36 21.19
N SER A 52 4.41 10.59 20.19
CA SER A 52 3.07 11.14 20.37
C SER A 52 2.01 10.34 19.61
N PHE A 53 0.85 10.11 20.24
CA PHE A 53 -0.26 9.35 19.68
C PHE A 53 -1.59 9.87 20.25
N GLY A 54 -2.71 9.45 19.66
CA GLY A 54 -4.04 9.61 20.24
C GLY A 54 -4.25 8.69 21.43
N THR A 55 -5.23 7.79 21.36
CA THR A 55 -5.49 6.79 22.39
C THR A 55 -4.72 5.50 22.10
N LEU A 56 -4.21 4.86 23.15
CA LEU A 56 -3.62 3.52 23.05
C LEU A 56 -4.65 2.46 23.42
N HIS A 57 -4.69 1.40 22.63
CA HIS A 57 -5.52 0.23 22.87
C HIS A 57 -4.66 -1.05 22.79
N ALA A 58 -4.22 -1.57 23.94
CA ALA A 58 -3.50 -2.85 24.05
C ALA A 58 -3.51 -3.43 25.47
N PRO A 59 -3.40 -4.77 25.63
CA PRO A 59 -3.68 -5.76 24.59
C PRO A 59 -5.18 -5.76 24.30
N LEU A 60 -5.57 -5.92 23.05
CA LEU A 60 -6.98 -5.85 22.66
C LEU A 60 -7.81 -7.07 23.04
N GLY A 61 -7.21 -8.10 23.67
CA GLY A 61 -7.85 -9.39 23.88
C GLY A 61 -8.34 -9.99 22.55
N ALA A 62 -9.29 -10.93 22.60
CA ALA A 62 -10.09 -11.31 21.42
C ALA A 62 -11.08 -10.17 21.08
N GLY A 63 -10.55 -8.99 20.78
CA GLY A 63 -11.26 -7.77 20.43
C GLY A 63 -11.34 -7.55 18.92
N PRO A 64 -11.93 -6.42 18.47
CA PRO A 64 -12.58 -6.20 17.17
C PRO A 64 -11.69 -6.25 15.90
N PHE A 65 -10.51 -6.86 15.96
CA PHE A 65 -9.59 -7.08 14.84
C PHE A 65 -9.90 -8.36 14.05
N ASP A 66 -11.15 -8.84 14.12
CA ASP A 66 -11.78 -9.59 13.03
C ASP A 66 -12.00 -8.64 11.84
N ALA A 67 -10.91 -7.98 11.42
CA ALA A 67 -10.80 -7.38 10.11
C ALA A 67 -11.25 -8.47 9.14
N ALA A 68 -12.32 -8.17 8.41
CA ALA A 68 -12.74 -8.97 7.29
C ALA A 68 -11.46 -9.35 6.52
N PRO A 69 -11.27 -10.65 6.17
CA PRO A 69 -10.06 -11.08 5.50
C PRO A 69 -9.79 -10.09 4.36
N LEU A 70 -8.57 -9.53 4.31
CA LEU A 70 -8.22 -8.58 3.26
C LEU A 70 -8.73 -9.17 1.95
N PRO A 71 -9.43 -8.35 1.11
CA PRO A 71 -9.96 -8.84 -0.15
C PRO A 71 -8.84 -9.62 -0.83
N ARG A 72 -9.09 -10.91 -1.09
CA ARG A 72 -8.13 -11.66 -1.90
C ARG A 72 -8.07 -10.89 -3.20
N GLY A 73 -6.88 -10.38 -3.53
CA GLY A 73 -6.67 -9.73 -4.81
C GLY A 73 -7.22 -10.65 -5.92
N PRO A 74 -7.69 -10.08 -7.04
CA PRO A 74 -8.02 -10.89 -8.19
C PRO A 74 -6.87 -11.87 -8.44
N THR A 75 -7.19 -13.12 -8.80
CA THR A 75 -6.15 -14.08 -9.21
C THR A 75 -5.41 -13.44 -10.37
N THR A 76 -4.24 -12.87 -10.08
CA THR A 76 -3.44 -12.13 -11.03
C THR A 76 -2.96 -13.12 -12.08
N PRO A 77 -3.28 -12.92 -13.37
CA PRO A 77 -2.62 -13.67 -14.43
C PRO A 77 -1.12 -13.41 -14.27
N SER A 78 -0.36 -14.45 -13.97
CA SER A 78 1.09 -14.39 -13.97
C SER A 78 1.61 -14.74 -15.36
N GLY A 79 2.76 -14.17 -15.72
CA GLY A 79 3.43 -14.40 -16.99
C GLY A 79 3.08 -13.33 -18.02
N GLY A 80 4.11 -12.89 -18.75
CA GLY A 80 4.03 -11.88 -19.79
C GLY A 80 5.43 -11.56 -20.29
N GLN A 81 5.56 -10.62 -21.23
CA GLN A 81 6.87 -10.14 -21.64
C GLN A 81 7.52 -9.34 -20.51
N ALA A 82 8.78 -9.64 -20.21
CA ALA A 82 9.60 -8.79 -19.35
C ALA A 82 9.99 -7.51 -20.10
N LEU A 83 9.82 -6.36 -19.46
CA LEU A 83 10.07 -5.05 -20.06
C LEU A 83 10.95 -4.20 -19.16
N THR A 84 11.75 -3.34 -19.76
CA THR A 84 12.60 -2.42 -19.03
C THR A 84 12.53 -1.03 -19.66
N ALA A 85 12.09 -0.04 -18.88
CA ALA A 85 12.34 1.35 -19.19
C ALA A 85 13.81 1.63 -18.87
N GLY A 86 14.66 1.60 -19.88
CA GLY A 86 16.09 1.85 -19.74
C GLY A 86 16.40 3.23 -19.16
N MET A 87 17.67 3.48 -18.88
CA MET A 87 18.14 4.71 -18.23
C MET A 87 17.65 5.98 -18.93
N LYS A 88 17.02 6.89 -18.17
CA LYS A 88 16.46 8.17 -18.66
C LYS A 88 15.48 8.03 -19.84
N SER A 89 14.96 6.84 -20.08
CA SER A 89 13.98 6.59 -21.13
C SER A 89 12.58 6.55 -20.55
N THR A 90 11.60 6.67 -21.43
CA THR A 90 10.18 6.53 -21.08
C THR A 90 9.61 5.32 -21.81
N LEU A 91 8.92 4.46 -21.07
CA LEU A 91 8.15 3.35 -21.60
C LEU A 91 6.68 3.55 -21.21
N ALA A 92 5.83 3.78 -22.20
CA ALA A 92 4.39 3.76 -22.01
C ALA A 92 3.89 2.31 -22.12
N LEU A 93 3.05 1.91 -21.17
CA LEU A 93 2.42 0.60 -21.16
C LEU A 93 0.91 0.79 -21.28
N GLU A 94 0.30 0.00 -22.15
CA GLU A 94 -1.16 -0.13 -22.18
C GLU A 94 -1.63 -1.06 -21.06
N PRO A 95 -2.89 -0.95 -20.59
CA PRO A 95 -3.45 -1.92 -19.64
C PRO A 95 -3.29 -3.37 -20.15
N GLY A 96 -2.83 -4.27 -19.29
CA GLY A 96 -2.51 -5.65 -19.69
C GLY A 96 -1.69 -6.43 -18.68
N THR A 97 -1.17 -7.58 -19.12
CA THR A 97 -0.33 -8.48 -18.31
C THR A 97 1.10 -8.48 -18.80
N TYR A 98 2.03 -8.33 -17.87
CA TYR A 98 3.47 -8.22 -18.10
C TYR A 98 4.23 -9.16 -17.16
N GLY A 99 5.44 -9.54 -17.59
CA GLY A 99 6.35 -10.30 -16.74
C GLY A 99 7.00 -9.42 -15.67
N ALA A 100 8.30 -9.60 -15.46
CA ALA A 100 9.08 -8.65 -14.66
C ALA A 100 9.21 -7.31 -15.39
N VAL A 101 8.78 -6.23 -14.76
CA VAL A 101 8.92 -4.87 -15.29
C VAL A 101 9.86 -4.06 -14.41
N ALA A 102 10.82 -3.38 -15.05
CA ALA A 102 11.78 -2.53 -14.38
C ALA A 102 11.83 -1.14 -15.01
N ALA A 103 12.10 -0.14 -14.20
CA ALA A 103 12.58 1.16 -14.66
C ALA A 103 13.97 1.37 -14.07
N ASP A 104 14.98 1.51 -14.93
CA ASP A 104 16.37 1.72 -14.52
C ASP A 104 16.58 3.13 -13.98
N TRP A 105 17.83 3.54 -13.74
CA TRP A 105 18.18 4.87 -13.27
C TRP A 105 17.50 5.97 -14.10
N ARG A 106 16.63 6.76 -13.45
CA ARG A 106 15.80 7.82 -14.07
C ARG A 106 14.91 7.32 -15.22
N GLY A 107 14.71 6.01 -15.36
CA GLY A 107 13.72 5.44 -16.27
C GLY A 107 12.31 5.82 -15.83
N GLN A 108 11.38 5.89 -16.78
CA GLN A 108 10.02 6.33 -16.55
C GLN A 108 9.02 5.33 -17.13
N LEU A 109 8.06 4.89 -16.32
CA LEU A 109 6.89 4.15 -16.78
C LEU A 109 5.70 5.10 -16.84
N GLN A 110 4.94 5.06 -17.94
CA GLN A 110 3.69 5.80 -18.09
C GLN A 110 2.54 4.81 -18.18
N LEU A 111 1.60 4.89 -17.23
CA LEU A 111 0.43 4.03 -17.15
C LEU A 111 -0.81 4.92 -17.24
N GLY A 112 -1.64 4.71 -18.27
CA GLY A 112 -2.97 5.33 -18.36
C GLY A 112 -4.02 4.59 -17.53
N ALA A 113 -5.23 5.13 -17.46
CA ALA A 113 -6.38 4.49 -16.81
C ALA A 113 -6.57 3.03 -17.26
N GLY A 114 -6.84 2.14 -16.32
CA GLY A 114 -6.99 0.71 -16.58
C GLY A 114 -6.35 -0.18 -15.53
N THR A 115 -6.22 -1.46 -15.87
CA THR A 115 -5.68 -2.50 -14.98
C THR A 115 -4.40 -3.09 -15.54
N TYR A 116 -3.37 -3.16 -14.70
CA TYR A 116 -2.05 -3.69 -15.03
C TYR A 116 -1.72 -4.86 -14.11
N TYR A 117 -1.17 -5.93 -14.68
CA TYR A 117 -0.67 -7.09 -13.96
C TYR A 117 0.83 -7.24 -14.24
N PHE A 118 1.63 -7.38 -13.20
CA PHE A 118 3.08 -7.58 -13.27
C PHE A 118 3.47 -8.82 -12.46
N ASP A 119 4.43 -9.62 -12.94
CA ASP A 119 5.03 -10.66 -12.10
C ASP A 119 5.83 -10.04 -10.94
N SER A 120 6.59 -8.97 -11.24
CA SER A 120 7.36 -8.18 -10.27
C SER A 120 7.57 -6.76 -10.81
N LEU A 121 7.73 -5.78 -9.93
CA LEU A 121 7.95 -4.38 -10.33
C LEU A 121 9.14 -3.77 -9.56
N SER A 122 10.15 -3.28 -10.29
CA SER A 122 11.35 -2.68 -9.70
C SER A 122 11.61 -1.28 -10.24
N LEU A 123 11.74 -0.29 -9.37
CA LEU A 123 12.14 1.07 -9.70
C LEU A 123 13.55 1.33 -9.19
N GLY A 124 14.48 1.57 -10.13
CA GLY A 124 15.84 2.00 -9.83
C GLY A 124 15.90 3.44 -9.31
N ASP A 125 17.13 3.92 -9.10
CA ASP A 125 17.35 5.22 -8.47
C ASP A 125 16.75 6.35 -9.33
N GLU A 126 15.99 7.23 -8.67
CA GLU A 126 15.27 8.36 -9.28
C GLU A 126 14.30 7.96 -10.43
N ALA A 127 13.97 6.66 -10.55
CA ALA A 127 13.00 6.18 -11.52
C ALA A 127 11.59 6.66 -11.18
N LYS A 128 10.72 6.75 -12.19
CA LYS A 128 9.37 7.29 -12.02
C LYS A 128 8.31 6.39 -12.61
N ILE A 129 7.16 6.31 -11.96
CA ILE A 129 5.90 5.89 -12.57
C ILE A 129 4.97 7.10 -12.57
N THR A 130 4.39 7.41 -13.72
CA THR A 130 3.30 8.37 -13.85
C THR A 130 2.01 7.60 -14.09
N LEU A 131 1.06 7.75 -13.17
CA LEU A 131 -0.29 7.22 -13.26
C LEU A 131 -1.21 8.33 -13.79
N ASP A 132 -1.63 8.21 -15.05
CA ASP A 132 -2.61 9.10 -15.64
C ASP A 132 -4.02 8.59 -15.36
N THR A 133 -4.63 9.15 -14.32
CA THR A 133 -6.00 8.86 -13.88
C THR A 133 -7.02 9.85 -14.46
N SER A 134 -6.67 10.60 -15.52
CA SER A 134 -7.59 11.56 -16.15
C SER A 134 -8.77 10.89 -16.87
N GLN A 135 -8.62 9.64 -17.29
CA GLN A 135 -9.66 8.84 -17.98
C GLN A 135 -10.29 7.77 -17.09
N GLY A 136 -9.99 7.76 -15.78
CA GLY A 136 -10.49 6.76 -14.83
C GLY A 136 -9.41 6.28 -13.87
N ASP A 137 -9.73 5.25 -13.11
CA ASP A 137 -8.83 4.71 -12.09
C ASP A 137 -7.68 3.90 -12.71
N VAL A 138 -6.55 3.85 -12.01
CA VAL A 138 -5.40 2.99 -12.33
C VAL A 138 -5.24 1.92 -11.25
N PHE A 139 -5.38 0.66 -11.64
CA PHE A 139 -5.17 -0.49 -10.75
C PHE A 139 -3.89 -1.22 -11.15
N VAL A 140 -2.93 -1.33 -10.23
CA VAL A 140 -1.69 -2.04 -10.44
C VAL A 140 -1.64 -3.26 -9.52
N PHE A 141 -1.57 -4.44 -10.12
CA PHE A 141 -1.44 -5.71 -9.44
C PHE A 141 -0.06 -6.30 -9.70
N VAL A 142 0.70 -6.60 -8.64
CA VAL A 142 2.02 -7.22 -8.71
C VAL A 142 1.92 -8.58 -8.02
N THR A 143 2.21 -9.69 -8.70
CA THR A 143 2.10 -11.03 -8.10
C THR A 143 3.20 -11.28 -7.06
N GLY A 144 4.44 -10.92 -7.39
CA GLY A 144 5.60 -11.01 -6.51
C GLY A 144 5.86 -9.71 -5.75
N ASP A 145 7.13 -9.35 -5.63
CA ASP A 145 7.58 -8.20 -4.87
C ASP A 145 7.56 -6.89 -5.69
N MET A 146 7.43 -5.78 -4.97
CA MET A 146 7.63 -4.43 -5.51
C MET A 146 8.76 -3.71 -4.76
N GLY A 147 9.75 -3.22 -5.50
CA GLY A 147 10.92 -2.53 -4.97
C GLY A 147 11.06 -1.11 -5.51
N MET A 148 11.43 -0.17 -4.64
CA MET A 148 11.73 1.22 -4.94
C MET A 148 13.10 1.60 -4.38
N ALA A 149 14.05 1.91 -5.27
CA ALA A 149 15.37 2.37 -4.90
C ALA A 149 15.37 3.85 -4.48
N TRP A 150 16.54 4.48 -4.39
CA TRP A 150 16.67 5.81 -3.81
C TRP A 150 15.91 6.85 -4.66
N ARG A 151 15.04 7.63 -4.02
CA ARG A 151 14.23 8.69 -4.67
C ARG A 151 13.33 8.21 -5.82
N ALA A 152 13.05 6.92 -5.93
CA ALA A 152 12.06 6.43 -6.86
C ALA A 152 10.68 7.02 -6.52
N LYS A 153 9.88 7.38 -7.54
CA LYS A 153 8.60 8.05 -7.33
C LYS A 153 7.49 7.43 -8.17
N VAL A 154 6.39 7.09 -7.53
CA VAL A 154 5.09 6.85 -8.18
C VAL A 154 4.24 8.09 -7.92
N GLY A 155 3.90 8.80 -8.99
CA GLY A 155 3.07 10.00 -8.93
C GLY A 155 1.80 9.83 -9.73
N ARG A 156 0.70 10.41 -9.25
CA ARG A 156 -0.60 10.40 -9.90
C ARG A 156 -0.92 11.77 -10.52
N SER A 157 -1.60 11.77 -11.66
CA SER A 157 -2.18 12.96 -12.28
C SER A 157 -3.62 12.68 -12.69
N GLY A 158 -4.52 13.63 -12.47
CA GLY A 158 -5.96 13.45 -12.69
C GLY A 158 -6.72 13.18 -11.39
N ASP A 159 -8.04 13.04 -11.52
CA ASP A 159 -8.94 12.94 -10.37
C ASP A 159 -9.28 11.48 -10.01
N GLY A 160 -9.08 10.53 -10.92
CA GLY A 160 -9.31 9.10 -10.65
C GLY A 160 -8.37 8.54 -9.58
N GLY A 161 -8.76 7.44 -8.95
CA GLY A 161 -8.01 6.76 -7.91
C GLY A 161 -6.84 5.94 -8.45
N ALA A 162 -5.92 5.60 -7.55
CA ALA A 162 -4.84 4.64 -7.82
C ALA A 162 -4.72 3.65 -6.67
N LEU A 163 -4.58 2.37 -7.00
CA LEU A 163 -4.35 1.28 -6.04
C LEU A 163 -3.19 0.40 -6.51
N PHE A 164 -2.24 0.13 -5.61
CA PHE A 164 -1.24 -0.92 -5.75
C PHE A 164 -1.62 -2.11 -4.86
N ALA A 165 -1.75 -3.29 -5.47
CA ALA A 165 -1.92 -4.56 -4.78
C ALA A 165 -0.72 -5.47 -5.08
N VAL A 166 0.12 -5.71 -4.07
CA VAL A 166 1.39 -6.44 -4.19
C VAL A 166 1.26 -7.77 -3.46
N GLY A 167 1.37 -8.90 -4.15
CA GLY A 167 1.23 -10.23 -3.57
C GLY A 167 2.39 -10.60 -2.63
N GLY A 168 3.62 -10.18 -2.98
CA GLY A 168 4.82 -10.27 -2.16
C GLY A 168 5.01 -9.07 -1.23
N ALA A 169 6.26 -8.76 -0.91
CA ALA A 169 6.63 -7.61 -0.08
C ALA A 169 6.72 -6.31 -0.89
N PHE A 170 6.53 -5.18 -0.20
CA PHE A 170 6.82 -3.85 -0.71
C PHE A 170 8.00 -3.25 0.05
N ALA A 171 9.00 -2.76 -0.67
CA ALA A 171 10.15 -2.09 -0.07
C ALA A 171 10.50 -0.79 -0.80
N SER A 172 10.61 0.30 -0.05
CA SER A 172 11.23 1.56 -0.48
C SER A 172 12.52 1.77 0.32
N THR A 173 13.65 1.97 -0.34
CA THR A 173 14.96 2.04 0.33
C THR A 173 15.22 3.38 1.02
N SER A 174 14.93 4.50 0.36
CA SER A 174 15.16 5.85 0.89
C SER A 174 14.54 6.92 0.00
N GLU A 175 13.91 7.93 0.60
CA GLU A 175 13.31 9.10 -0.07
C GLU A 175 12.30 8.72 -1.18
N GLY A 176 11.79 7.49 -1.19
CA GLY A 176 10.82 7.03 -2.19
C GLY A 176 9.44 7.61 -1.91
N VAL A 177 8.66 7.89 -2.95
CA VAL A 177 7.29 8.42 -2.80
C VAL A 177 6.31 7.55 -3.56
N LEU A 178 5.31 6.99 -2.87
CA LEU A 178 4.19 6.26 -3.45
C LEU A 178 2.90 7.07 -3.29
N ASP A 179 2.42 7.69 -4.36
CA ASP A 179 1.15 8.41 -4.39
C ASP A 179 -0.02 7.49 -4.78
N SER A 180 -0.33 6.55 -3.88
CA SER A 180 -1.38 5.55 -4.03
C SER A 180 -1.64 4.84 -2.70
N SER A 181 -2.80 4.20 -2.57
CA SER A 181 -3.02 3.21 -1.51
C SER A 181 -2.31 1.90 -1.84
N LEU A 182 -1.76 1.26 -0.82
CA LEU A 182 -0.99 0.04 -0.90
C LEU A 182 -1.68 -1.09 -0.13
N LEU A 183 -1.98 -2.17 -0.83
CA LEU A 183 -2.36 -3.46 -0.27
C LEU A 183 -1.21 -4.44 -0.54
N THR A 184 -0.68 -5.09 0.50
CA THR A 184 0.36 -6.10 0.33
C THR A 184 0.04 -7.43 1.01
N GLY A 185 0.35 -8.52 0.34
CA GLY A 185 0.33 -9.89 0.86
C GLY A 185 1.56 -10.24 1.70
N GLY A 186 2.59 -9.39 1.70
CA GLY A 186 3.82 -9.53 2.48
C GLY A 186 4.04 -8.39 3.47
N ALA A 187 5.31 -8.13 3.79
CA ALA A 187 5.73 -7.04 4.64
C ALA A 187 5.86 -5.71 3.86
N VAL A 188 5.77 -4.59 4.58
CA VAL A 188 6.05 -3.24 4.07
C VAL A 188 7.29 -2.71 4.77
N SER A 189 8.27 -2.24 3.99
CA SER A 189 9.43 -1.52 4.51
C SER A 189 9.57 -0.15 3.84
N LEU A 190 9.46 0.91 4.63
CA LEU A 190 9.66 2.30 4.20
C LEU A 190 10.96 2.83 4.80
N GLY A 191 12.06 2.73 4.05
CA GLY A 191 13.36 3.28 4.44
C GLY A 191 13.36 4.80 4.56
N TRP A 192 14.48 5.38 4.97
CA TRP A 192 14.58 6.77 5.46
C TRP A 192 13.85 7.79 4.58
N LYS A 193 13.03 8.66 5.18
CA LYS A 193 12.24 9.70 4.48
C LYS A 193 11.32 9.21 3.35
N SER A 194 10.98 7.92 3.31
CA SER A 194 10.03 7.43 2.32
C SER A 194 8.61 7.87 2.68
N GLN A 195 7.76 8.05 1.68
CA GLN A 195 6.39 8.54 1.84
C GLN A 195 5.42 7.66 1.10
N VAL A 196 4.33 7.29 1.76
CA VAL A 196 3.12 6.76 1.12
C VAL A 196 2.02 7.80 1.30
N VAL A 197 1.56 8.35 0.18
CA VAL A 197 0.39 9.23 0.12
C VAL A 197 -0.83 8.36 -0.19
N GLY A 198 -1.38 7.77 0.86
CA GLY A 198 -2.46 6.80 0.81
C GLY A 198 -2.57 6.00 2.09
N GLN A 199 -3.29 4.87 2.01
CA GLN A 199 -3.40 3.91 3.11
C GLN A 199 -2.48 2.72 2.87
N VAL A 200 -2.00 2.10 3.95
CA VAL A 200 -1.16 0.89 3.91
C VAL A 200 -1.89 -0.25 4.62
N PHE A 201 -2.12 -1.35 3.89
CA PHE A 201 -2.66 -2.60 4.41
C PHE A 201 -1.68 -3.73 4.15
N ALA A 202 -1.18 -4.39 5.19
CA ALA A 202 -0.18 -5.45 5.07
C ALA A 202 -0.60 -6.74 5.78
N GLN A 203 -0.37 -7.87 5.11
CA GLN A 203 -0.48 -9.19 5.74
C GLN A 203 0.75 -9.52 6.62
N GLY A 204 1.91 -8.92 6.34
CA GLY A 204 3.11 -9.02 7.15
C GLY A 204 3.35 -7.80 8.02
N ASP A 205 4.57 -7.68 8.54
CA ASP A 205 5.02 -6.54 9.33
C ASP A 205 5.06 -5.24 8.51
N VAL A 206 4.87 -4.11 9.17
CA VAL A 206 5.07 -2.77 8.58
C VAL A 206 6.18 -2.06 9.34
N THR A 207 7.23 -1.67 8.64
CA THR A 207 8.37 -0.92 9.20
C THR A 207 8.49 0.44 8.51
N LEU A 208 8.38 1.51 9.28
CA LEU A 208 8.70 2.87 8.87
C LEU A 208 10.06 3.23 9.47
N ALA A 209 11.08 3.43 8.65
CA ALA A 209 12.35 3.99 9.10
C ALA A 209 12.21 5.48 9.45
N SER A 210 13.32 6.10 9.86
CA SER A 210 13.30 7.47 10.37
C SER A 210 12.78 8.47 9.33
N GLU A 211 11.99 9.42 9.81
CA GLU A 211 11.41 10.52 9.02
C GLU A 211 10.50 10.08 7.86
N SER A 212 10.09 8.81 7.82
CA SER A 212 9.12 8.30 6.85
C SER A 212 7.69 8.71 7.20
N THR A 213 6.83 8.85 6.18
CA THR A 213 5.45 9.32 6.37
C THR A 213 4.46 8.35 5.72
N VAL A 214 3.38 8.03 6.42
CA VAL A 214 2.18 7.40 5.84
C VAL A 214 0.99 8.30 6.15
N GLY A 215 0.36 8.84 5.11
CA GLY A 215 -0.71 9.82 5.27
C GLY A 215 -1.33 10.16 3.92
N GLY A 216 -2.21 11.15 3.88
CA GLY A 216 -2.95 11.50 2.67
C GLY A 216 -4.44 11.21 2.77
N ALA A 217 -5.20 11.84 1.88
CA ALA A 217 -6.65 11.78 1.90
C ALA A 217 -7.11 10.31 1.86
N PRO A 218 -8.11 9.92 2.67
CA PRO A 218 -8.75 8.63 2.48
C PRO A 218 -9.16 8.54 1.01
N LEU A 219 -9.06 7.35 0.41
CA LEU A 219 -9.57 7.10 -0.94
C LEU A 219 -10.92 7.80 -1.05
N ALA A 220 -11.05 8.72 -2.02
CA ALA A 220 -12.36 9.26 -2.36
C ALA A 220 -13.25 8.03 -2.50
N GLN A 221 -14.35 7.97 -1.74
CA GLN A 221 -15.23 6.81 -1.73
C GLN A 221 -15.44 6.42 -3.19
N VAL A 222 -14.99 5.21 -3.56
CA VAL A 222 -15.11 4.71 -4.92
C VAL A 222 -16.55 4.99 -5.31
N PRO A 223 -16.81 5.91 -6.27
CA PRO A 223 -18.17 6.24 -6.65
C PRO A 223 -18.83 4.93 -6.96
N GLU A 224 -19.86 4.57 -6.20
CA GLU A 224 -20.53 3.30 -6.45
C GLU A 224 -20.87 3.29 -7.93
N PRO A 225 -20.38 2.31 -8.71
CA PRO A 225 -20.70 2.25 -10.12
C PRO A 225 -22.22 2.34 -10.19
N SER A 226 -22.73 3.37 -10.87
CA SER A 226 -24.17 3.53 -11.08
C SER A 226 -24.68 2.16 -11.51
N ALA A 227 -25.59 1.60 -10.71
CA ALA A 227 -25.77 0.17 -10.44
C ALA A 227 -26.21 -0.71 -11.64
N THR A 228 -25.88 -0.34 -12.86
CA THR A 228 -26.24 -1.04 -14.10
C THR A 228 -25.08 -1.86 -14.69
N GLY A 229 -23.85 -1.76 -14.17
CA GLY A 229 -22.76 -2.62 -14.63
C GLY A 229 -21.59 -2.65 -13.68
N VAL A 230 -21.21 -3.86 -13.23
CA VAL A 230 -20.03 -4.18 -12.39
C VAL A 230 -20.26 -4.06 -10.88
N LEU A 231 -21.09 -4.96 -10.37
CA LEU A 231 -21.14 -5.37 -8.97
C LEU A 231 -20.04 -6.43 -8.76
N LEU A 232 -18.81 -6.04 -8.41
CA LEU A 232 -17.78 -7.05 -8.07
C LEU A 232 -16.67 -6.70 -7.08
N VAL A 233 -16.68 -5.55 -6.38
CA VAL A 233 -15.64 -5.31 -5.35
C VAL A 233 -16.20 -5.04 -3.94
N GLY A 234 -17.50 -4.74 -3.80
CA GLY A 234 -18.10 -4.31 -2.53
C GLY A 234 -19.10 -5.25 -1.85
N LEU A 235 -19.22 -6.54 -2.25
CA LEU A 235 -20.18 -7.49 -1.65
C LEU A 235 -19.60 -8.85 -1.23
N ILE A 236 -18.28 -8.95 -1.01
CA ILE A 236 -17.62 -10.25 -0.76
C ILE A 236 -17.66 -10.69 0.73
N GLY A 237 -18.08 -9.83 1.68
CA GLY A 237 -18.05 -10.18 3.12
C GLY A 237 -19.39 -10.39 3.84
N LEU A 238 -20.52 -9.87 3.33
CA LEU A 238 -21.67 -9.57 4.22
C LEU A 238 -23.03 -10.19 3.87
N ALA A 239 -23.10 -11.28 3.08
CA ALA A 239 -24.40 -11.86 2.69
C ALA A 239 -24.54 -13.40 2.80
N LEU A 240 -23.60 -14.16 3.38
CA LEU A 240 -23.71 -15.63 3.45
C LEU A 240 -23.61 -16.26 4.85
N ARG A 241 -24.04 -15.55 5.91
CA ARG A 241 -24.19 -16.19 7.24
C ARG A 241 -25.51 -15.89 7.91
N ARG A 242 -26.63 -16.22 7.25
CA ARG A 242 -27.88 -16.60 7.94
C ARG A 242 -28.64 -17.60 7.08
N GLY A 243 -28.58 -18.88 7.47
CA GLY A 243 -29.49 -19.90 6.92
C GLY A 243 -28.93 -21.32 6.88
N ARG A 244 -28.56 -21.90 8.02
CA ARG A 244 -28.64 -23.36 8.24
C ARG A 244 -28.62 -23.67 9.73
N ALA A 245 -29.81 -23.63 10.33
CA ALA A 245 -30.18 -24.49 11.44
C ALA A 245 -31.36 -25.32 10.92
N VAL A 246 -31.17 -26.64 10.92
CA VAL A 246 -32.22 -27.66 10.83
C VAL A 246 -32.76 -27.87 12.24
#